data_AF-A0A948F1V3-F1
#
_entry.id   AF-A0A948F1V3-F1
#
_cell.length_a   1.000
_cell.length_b   1.000
_cell.length_c   1.000
_cell.angle_alpha   90.00
_cell.angle_beta   90.00
_cell.angle_gamma   90.00
#
_symmetry.space_group_name_H-M   'P 1'
#
loop_
_entity.id
_entity.type
_entity.pdbx_description
1 polymer ?
#
loop_
_entity_poly.entity_id
_entity_poly.type
_entity_poly.pdbx_seq_one_letter_code
_entity_poly.pdbx_strand_id
1 'polypeptide(L)'
;MNTPRAREKKNVGGRPPKFHETRRPVTVTLPERILSALETVDKDRARAIVRVTETVTGTDNKRFKPVELVEVLPGRAIILVGPCAPLRQVQGLNLVEITPVRYLLTIPPGTPMESLEVSILDVMESTPNLDERERAILVELRDLLATHRRESKMTKGTMLFLDTARKR
;
A
#
# COMPACT_ATOMS: atom_id res chain seq x y z
N MET A 1 16.61 60.13 -4.61
CA MET A 1 15.73 58.95 -4.67
C MET A 1 16.46 57.86 -5.46
N ASN A 2 16.96 56.82 -4.80
CA ASN A 2 17.63 55.70 -5.45
C ASN A 2 16.93 54.41 -5.01
N THR A 3 16.28 53.74 -5.94
CA THR A 3 15.62 52.44 -5.77
C THR A 3 16.66 51.33 -5.69
N PRO A 4 16.63 50.42 -4.70
CA PRO A 4 17.53 49.27 -4.72
C PRO A 4 17.02 48.21 -5.71
N ARG A 5 17.93 47.78 -6.60
CA ARG A 5 17.77 46.66 -7.53
C ARG A 5 17.41 45.37 -6.78
N ALA A 6 16.46 44.63 -7.33
CA ALA A 6 16.12 43.27 -6.92
C ALA A 6 17.37 42.37 -6.97
N ARG A 7 17.63 41.66 -5.87
CA ARG A 7 18.69 40.63 -5.82
C ARG A 7 18.23 39.41 -6.62
N GLU A 8 18.87 39.18 -7.76
CA GLU A 8 18.79 37.90 -8.47
C GLU A 8 19.27 36.76 -7.55
N LYS A 9 18.40 35.75 -7.36
CA LYS A 9 18.74 34.54 -6.61
C LYS A 9 19.82 33.77 -7.39
N LYS A 10 21.03 33.73 -6.83
CA LYS A 10 22.14 32.87 -7.30
C LYS A 10 21.68 31.41 -7.39
N ASN A 11 21.68 30.85 -8.60
CA ASN A 11 21.63 29.41 -8.81
C ASN A 11 22.92 28.79 -8.26
N VAL A 12 22.85 28.16 -7.10
CA VAL A 12 23.97 27.42 -6.51
C VAL A 12 24.15 26.14 -7.34
N GLY A 13 25.22 26.10 -8.12
CA GLY A 13 25.59 24.96 -8.96
C GLY A 13 25.87 23.72 -8.11
N GLY A 14 24.96 22.75 -8.17
CA GLY A 14 25.15 21.39 -7.70
C GLY A 14 24.63 20.41 -8.76
N ARG A 15 25.04 19.15 -8.69
CA ARG A 15 24.50 18.09 -9.56
C ARG A 15 22.97 18.13 -9.48
N PRO A 16 22.26 18.24 -10.62
CA PRO A 16 20.81 18.30 -10.62
C PRO A 16 20.21 17.18 -9.77
N PRO A 17 19.20 17.49 -8.93
CA PRO A 17 18.57 16.50 -8.09
C PRO A 17 17.94 15.39 -8.94
N LYS A 18 18.27 14.15 -8.60
CA LYS A 18 17.80 12.95 -9.32
C LYS A 18 16.29 12.70 -9.25
N PHE A 19 15.68 13.12 -8.14
CA PHE A 19 14.27 13.04 -7.79
C PHE A 19 13.77 14.42 -7.33
N HIS A 20 12.49 14.72 -7.53
CA HIS A 20 11.88 16.02 -7.22
C HIS A 20 11.27 16.10 -5.81
N GLU A 21 11.39 15.05 -5.02
CA GLU A 21 10.84 14.92 -3.66
C GLU A 21 11.92 14.77 -2.58
N THR A 22 11.50 14.80 -1.31
CA THR A 22 12.35 14.56 -0.15
C THR A 22 12.97 13.17 -0.22
N ARG A 23 14.28 13.06 -0.05
CA ARG A 23 15.04 11.81 -0.21
C ARG A 23 16.17 11.69 0.80
N ARG A 24 16.57 10.46 1.09
CA ARG A 24 17.70 10.15 1.98
C ARG A 24 18.66 9.16 1.30
N PRO A 25 19.98 9.31 1.44
CA PRO A 25 20.93 8.35 0.88
C PRO A 25 20.83 7.01 1.63
N VAL A 26 20.84 5.90 0.88
CA VAL A 26 20.86 4.54 1.42
C VAL A 26 21.92 3.75 0.67
N THR A 27 22.82 3.08 1.40
CA THR A 27 23.82 2.16 0.83
C THR A 27 23.31 0.73 0.98
N VAL A 28 23.25 -0.01 -0.12
CA VAL A 28 22.80 -1.41 -0.15
C VAL A 28 23.80 -2.26 -0.93
N THR A 29 24.02 -3.48 -0.46
CA THR A 29 24.76 -4.51 -1.19
C THR A 29 23.75 -5.49 -1.77
N LEU A 30 23.75 -5.64 -3.10
CA LEU A 30 22.81 -6.51 -3.81
C LEU A 30 23.56 -7.59 -4.59
N PRO A 31 22.98 -8.80 -4.76
CA PRO A 31 23.55 -9.80 -5.65
C PRO A 31 23.68 -9.28 -7.09
N GLU A 32 24.76 -9.66 -7.79
CA GLU A 32 25.01 -9.24 -9.19
C GLU A 32 23.81 -9.51 -10.10
N ARG A 33 23.13 -10.66 -9.94
CA ARG A 33 21.90 -10.98 -10.68
C ARG A 33 20.79 -9.93 -10.54
N ILE A 34 20.69 -9.30 -9.37
CA ILE A 34 19.70 -8.24 -9.12
C ILE A 34 20.16 -6.92 -9.73
N LEU A 35 21.45 -6.61 -9.67
CA LEU A 35 22.02 -5.43 -10.33
C LEU A 35 21.79 -5.48 -11.84
N SER A 36 22.06 -6.63 -12.48
CA SER A 36 21.78 -6.85 -13.90
C SER A 36 20.29 -6.72 -14.22
N ALA A 37 19.40 -7.26 -13.37
CA ALA A 37 17.96 -7.12 -13.56
C ALA A 37 17.51 -5.65 -13.48
N LEU A 38 18.00 -4.88 -12.50
CA LEU A 38 17.67 -3.45 -12.36
C LEU A 38 18.13 -2.63 -13.56
N GLU A 39 19.28 -2.95 -14.15
CA GLU A 39 19.79 -2.27 -15.36
C GLU A 39 18.88 -2.46 -16.59
N THR A 40 18.09 -3.55 -16.64
CA THR A 40 17.08 -3.73 -17.69
C THR A 40 15.85 -2.83 -17.50
N VAL A 41 15.58 -2.38 -16.26
CA VAL A 41 14.44 -1.50 -15.93
C VAL A 41 14.78 -0.04 -16.17
N ASP A 42 15.95 0.40 -15.69
CA ASP A 42 16.48 1.76 -15.90
C ASP A 42 18.01 1.73 -15.76
N LYS A 43 18.73 2.46 -16.63
CA LYS A 43 20.20 2.59 -16.56
C LYS A 43 20.65 3.18 -15.24
N ASP A 44 19.82 4.01 -14.63
CA ASP A 44 20.03 4.51 -13.28
C ASP A 44 19.41 3.54 -12.26
N ARG A 45 20.27 2.90 -11.45
CA ARG A 45 19.88 1.89 -10.45
C ARG A 45 18.85 2.38 -9.44
N ALA A 46 18.93 3.63 -8.98
CA ALA A 46 17.96 4.10 -7.99
C ALA A 46 16.62 4.45 -8.64
N ARG A 47 16.59 4.87 -9.90
CA ARG A 47 15.35 4.99 -10.66
C ARG A 47 14.72 3.63 -10.94
N ALA A 48 15.54 2.62 -11.26
CA ALA A 48 15.07 1.24 -11.38
C ALA A 48 14.42 0.73 -10.09
N ILE A 49 15.08 0.94 -8.93
CA ILE A 49 14.53 0.56 -7.61
C ILE A 49 13.20 1.28 -7.35
N VAL A 50 13.13 2.59 -7.58
CA VAL A 50 11.91 3.37 -7.39
C VAL A 50 10.80 2.82 -8.27
N ARG A 51 11.05 2.60 -9.57
CA ARG A 51 10.05 2.07 -10.52
C ARG A 51 9.55 0.68 -10.14
N VAL A 52 10.46 -0.24 -9.79
CA VAL A 52 10.07 -1.60 -9.37
C VAL A 52 9.24 -1.53 -8.10
N THR A 53 9.66 -0.72 -7.13
CA THR A 53 8.92 -0.50 -5.89
C THR A 53 7.53 0.05 -6.19
N GLU A 54 7.43 1.13 -6.96
CA GLU A 54 6.16 1.78 -7.31
C GLU A 54 5.21 0.87 -8.08
N THR A 55 5.75 0.01 -8.94
CA THR A 55 4.98 -0.98 -9.70
C THR A 55 4.40 -2.04 -8.76
N VAL A 56 5.22 -2.53 -7.83
CA VAL A 56 4.84 -3.59 -6.90
C VAL A 56 3.87 -3.07 -5.84
N THR A 57 4.09 -1.85 -5.32
CA THR A 57 3.21 -1.19 -4.33
C THR A 57 2.00 -0.50 -4.94
N GLY A 58 1.92 -0.38 -6.26
CA GLY A 58 0.88 0.40 -6.93
C GLY A 58 0.90 1.89 -6.54
N THR A 59 2.07 2.44 -6.17
CA THR A 59 2.24 3.88 -5.88
C THR A 59 2.52 4.72 -7.13
N ASP A 60 2.60 4.13 -8.33
CA ASP A 60 2.62 4.92 -9.56
C ASP A 60 1.36 5.78 -9.61
N ASN A 61 1.52 7.12 -9.58
CA ASN A 61 0.50 8.15 -9.34
C ASN A 61 -0.76 8.03 -10.22
N LYS A 62 -0.73 7.20 -11.26
CA LYS A 62 -1.86 6.96 -12.18
C LYS A 62 -2.77 5.80 -11.77
N ARG A 63 -2.44 4.99 -10.76
CA ARG A 63 -3.17 3.74 -10.45
C ARG A 63 -3.43 3.45 -8.98
N PHE A 64 -3.18 4.40 -8.06
CA PHE A 64 -3.47 4.16 -6.64
C PHE A 64 -4.96 3.85 -6.44
N LYS A 65 -5.26 2.58 -6.18
CA LYS A 65 -6.56 2.09 -5.71
C LYS A 65 -6.34 1.65 -4.26
N PRO A 66 -6.80 2.43 -3.26
CA PRO A 66 -6.59 2.09 -1.86
C PRO A 66 -7.15 0.70 -1.53
N VAL A 67 -8.34 0.39 -2.05
CA VAL A 67 -8.96 -0.93 -1.97
C VAL A 67 -9.28 -1.47 -3.36
N GLU A 68 -8.94 -2.74 -3.62
CA GLU A 68 -9.15 -3.38 -4.91
C GLU A 68 -10.11 -4.56 -4.79
N LEU A 69 -11.20 -4.51 -5.56
CA LEU A 69 -12.11 -5.64 -5.75
C LEU A 69 -11.65 -6.47 -6.95
N VAL A 70 -11.33 -7.74 -6.69
CA VAL A 70 -10.94 -8.70 -7.75
C VAL A 70 -12.01 -9.77 -7.84
N GLU A 71 -12.69 -9.84 -8.99
CA GLU A 71 -13.66 -10.90 -9.26
C GLU A 71 -12.96 -12.26 -9.35
N VAL A 72 -13.44 -13.21 -8.56
CA VAL A 72 -12.89 -14.58 -8.50
C VAL A 72 -13.90 -15.63 -8.92
N LEU A 73 -15.19 -15.29 -8.89
CA LEU A 73 -16.32 -16.08 -9.37
C LEU A 73 -17.34 -15.11 -9.97
N PRO A 74 -18.23 -15.54 -10.88
CA PRO A 74 -19.27 -14.69 -11.43
C PRO A 74 -20.07 -13.97 -10.33
N GLY A 75 -19.97 -12.63 -10.32
CA GLY A 75 -20.66 -11.78 -9.34
C GLY A 75 -20.11 -11.86 -7.91
N ARG A 76 -18.92 -12.43 -7.69
CA ARG A 76 -18.25 -12.44 -6.37
C ARG A 76 -16.81 -12.00 -6.50
N ALA A 77 -16.48 -10.95 -5.75
CA ALA A 77 -15.14 -10.42 -5.65
C ALA A 77 -14.54 -10.66 -4.26
N ILE A 78 -13.22 -10.77 -4.23
CA ILE A 78 -12.42 -10.67 -3.00
C ILE A 78 -11.85 -9.26 -2.89
N ILE A 79 -11.57 -8.84 -1.66
CA ILE A 79 -10.96 -7.54 -1.37
C ILE A 79 -9.44 -7.74 -1.20
N LEU A 80 -8.68 -7.00 -2.00
CA LEU A 80 -7.24 -6.87 -1.88
C LEU A 80 -6.89 -5.45 -1.45
N VAL A 81 -5.83 -5.34 -0.65
CA VAL A 81 -5.29 -4.05 -0.21
C VAL A 81 -3.78 -4.03 -0.41
N GLY A 82 -3.25 -2.82 -0.64
CA GLY A 82 -1.81 -2.59 -0.58
C GLY A 82 -1.29 -2.60 0.86
N PRO A 83 -0.01 -2.23 1.08
CA PRO A 83 0.55 -2.14 2.43
C PRO A 83 -0.18 -1.08 3.25
N CYS A 84 -0.64 -1.48 4.42
CA CYS A 84 -1.21 -0.59 5.44
C CYS A 84 -0.89 -1.21 6.81
N ALA A 85 0.03 -0.60 7.56
CA ALA A 85 0.42 -1.14 8.86
C ALA A 85 -0.72 -1.11 9.89
N PRO A 86 -1.56 -0.06 9.96
CA PRO A 86 -2.70 0.01 10.87
C PRO A 86 -3.72 -1.11 10.69
N LEU A 87 -3.93 -1.62 9.47
CA LEU A 87 -4.86 -2.74 9.24
C LEU A 87 -4.50 -4.01 10.02
N ARG A 88 -3.24 -4.19 10.42
CA ARG A 88 -2.80 -5.31 11.27
C ARG A 88 -3.34 -5.22 12.71
N GLN A 89 -3.82 -4.06 13.12
CA GLN A 89 -4.38 -3.81 14.45
C GLN A 89 -5.90 -4.01 14.49
N VAL A 90 -6.55 -4.15 13.33
CA VAL A 90 -7.99 -4.38 13.23
C VAL A 90 -8.32 -5.78 13.75
N GLN A 91 -9.15 -5.84 14.77
CA GLN A 91 -9.61 -7.09 15.36
C GLN A 91 -10.60 -7.78 14.41
N GLY A 92 -10.46 -9.10 14.29
CA GLY A 92 -11.31 -9.88 13.38
C GLY A 92 -10.96 -9.71 11.90
N LEU A 93 -9.78 -9.17 11.59
CA LEU A 93 -9.23 -9.08 10.24
C LEU A 93 -7.85 -9.74 10.20
N ASN A 94 -7.64 -10.57 9.18
CA ASN A 94 -6.34 -11.17 8.89
C ASN A 94 -5.88 -10.72 7.49
N LEU A 95 -4.62 -10.31 7.41
CA LEU A 95 -3.97 -9.95 6.15
C LEU A 95 -3.12 -11.13 5.65
N VAL A 96 -3.53 -11.73 4.54
CA VAL A 96 -2.79 -12.82 3.89
C VAL A 96 -2.05 -12.25 2.68
N GLU A 97 -0.73 -12.24 2.72
CA GLU A 97 0.07 -11.80 1.57
C GLU A 97 -0.01 -12.84 0.45
N ILE A 98 -0.56 -12.45 -0.71
CA ILE A 98 -0.72 -13.35 -1.87
C ILE A 98 0.33 -13.09 -2.96
N THR A 99 0.83 -11.86 -3.01
CA THR A 99 2.02 -11.44 -3.77
C THR A 99 2.73 -10.38 -2.93
N PRO A 100 4.03 -10.12 -3.15
CA PRO A 100 4.73 -9.05 -2.43
C PRO A 100 3.88 -7.78 -2.38
N VAL A 101 3.75 -7.23 -1.17
CA VAL A 101 3.03 -5.97 -0.86
C VAL A 101 1.53 -5.93 -1.22
N ARG A 102 0.91 -7.07 -1.56
CA ARG A 102 -0.52 -7.18 -1.85
C ARG A 102 -1.17 -8.22 -0.95
N TYR A 103 -2.17 -7.77 -0.21
CA TYR A 103 -2.76 -8.55 0.87
C TYR A 103 -4.23 -8.83 0.57
N LEU A 104 -4.60 -10.10 0.70
CA LEU A 104 -5.97 -10.56 0.74
C LEU A 104 -6.55 -10.39 2.14
N LEU A 105 -7.71 -9.74 2.22
CA LEU A 105 -8.45 -9.63 3.46
C LEU A 105 -9.19 -10.94 3.74
N THR A 106 -8.97 -11.49 4.93
CA THR A 106 -9.70 -12.66 5.41
C THR A 106 -10.27 -12.37 6.80
N ILE A 107 -11.42 -12.95 7.09
CA ILE A 107 -12.14 -12.71 8.33
C ILE A 107 -12.29 -14.06 9.04
N PRO A 108 -11.91 -14.17 10.33
CA PRO A 108 -12.11 -15.40 11.08
C PRO A 108 -13.58 -15.85 11.11
N PRO A 109 -13.83 -17.16 11.16
CA PRO A 109 -15.18 -17.68 11.36
C PRO A 109 -15.82 -17.08 12.61
N GLY A 110 -17.10 -16.73 12.54
CA GLY A 110 -17.86 -16.19 13.67
C GLY A 110 -17.69 -14.69 13.91
N THR A 111 -16.76 -13.99 13.25
CA THR A 111 -16.63 -12.53 13.38
C THR A 111 -17.83 -11.81 12.73
N PRO A 112 -18.62 -11.02 13.49
CA PRO A 112 -19.67 -10.17 12.93
C PRO A 112 -19.08 -9.04 12.07
N MET A 113 -19.81 -8.60 11.06
CA MET A 113 -19.30 -7.60 10.13
C MET A 113 -19.34 -6.20 10.74
N GLU A 114 -20.33 -5.97 11.60
CA GLU A 114 -20.48 -4.77 12.40
C GLU A 114 -19.27 -4.58 13.32
N SER A 115 -18.79 -5.66 13.94
CA SER A 115 -17.58 -5.63 14.77
C SER A 115 -16.33 -5.27 13.98
N LEU A 116 -16.25 -5.70 12.72
CA LEU A 116 -15.13 -5.33 11.84
C LEU A 116 -15.19 -3.84 11.46
N GLU A 117 -16.37 -3.33 11.09
CA GLU A 117 -16.56 -1.90 10.80
C GLU A 117 -16.18 -1.01 12.00
N VAL A 118 -16.59 -1.41 13.22
CA VAL A 118 -16.24 -0.71 14.46
C VAL A 118 -14.73 -0.79 14.71
N SER A 119 -14.12 -1.97 14.58
CA SER A 119 -12.69 -2.10 14.83
C SER A 119 -11.83 -1.29 13.84
N ILE A 120 -12.25 -1.13 12.58
CA ILE A 120 -11.57 -0.24 11.63
C ILE A 120 -11.66 1.21 12.11
N LEU A 121 -12.83 1.65 12.57
CA LEU A 121 -13.02 2.99 13.12
C LEU A 121 -12.14 3.22 14.35
N ASP A 122 -12.10 2.27 15.28
CA ASP A 122 -11.27 2.33 16.48
C ASP A 122 -9.78 2.49 16.12
N VAL A 123 -9.30 1.77 15.11
CA VAL A 123 -7.91 1.91 14.60
C VAL A 123 -7.68 3.29 14.00
N MET A 124 -8.63 3.82 13.23
CA MET A 124 -8.52 5.17 12.66
C MET A 124 -8.46 6.27 13.73
N GLU A 125 -9.19 6.10 14.82
CA GLU A 125 -9.24 7.06 15.93
C GLU A 125 -8.03 6.93 16.87
N SER A 126 -7.56 5.71 17.10
CA SER A 126 -6.45 5.43 18.03
C SER A 126 -5.06 5.57 17.40
N THR A 127 -4.94 5.64 16.07
CA THR A 127 -3.66 5.78 15.38
C THR A 127 -3.34 7.25 15.05
N PRO A 128 -2.49 7.93 15.83
CA PRO A 128 -2.06 9.29 15.50
C PRO A 128 -1.15 9.27 14.26
N ASN A 129 -1.23 10.33 13.44
CA ASN A 129 -0.36 10.53 12.27
C ASN A 129 -0.44 9.44 11.18
N LEU A 130 -1.62 8.88 10.94
CA LEU A 130 -1.88 8.09 9.74
C LEU A 130 -1.43 8.87 8.51
N ASP A 131 -0.60 8.25 7.67
CA ASP A 131 -0.30 8.85 6.38
C ASP A 131 -1.55 8.87 5.49
N GLU A 132 -1.53 9.69 4.45
CA GLU A 132 -2.70 9.90 3.58
C GLU A 132 -3.14 8.59 2.90
N ARG A 133 -2.19 7.71 2.59
CA ARG A 133 -2.45 6.44 1.91
C ARG A 133 -3.15 5.46 2.85
N GLU A 134 -2.63 5.30 4.06
CA GLU A 134 -3.20 4.44 5.09
C GLU A 134 -4.59 4.92 5.50
N ARG A 135 -4.77 6.23 5.65
CA ARG A 135 -6.08 6.83 5.88
C ARG A 135 -7.06 6.51 4.75
N ALA A 136 -6.65 6.70 3.50
CA ALA A 136 -7.49 6.40 2.34
C ALA A 136 -7.91 4.93 2.29
N ILE A 137 -6.98 4.00 2.57
CA ILE A 137 -7.27 2.56 2.63
C ILE A 137 -8.32 2.25 3.71
N LEU A 138 -8.13 2.76 4.93
CA LEU A 138 -9.05 2.48 6.05
C LEU A 138 -10.45 3.05 5.78
N VAL A 139 -10.54 4.28 5.25
CA VAL A 139 -11.80 4.94 4.90
C VAL A 139 -12.53 4.17 3.80
N GLU A 140 -11.86 3.90 2.68
CA GLU A 140 -12.48 3.21 1.54
C GLU A 140 -12.91 1.79 1.94
N LEU A 141 -12.09 1.07 2.73
CA LEU A 141 -12.44 -0.27 3.19
C LEU A 141 -13.70 -0.23 4.07
N ARG A 142 -13.74 0.68 5.04
CA ARG A 142 -14.89 0.83 5.93
C ARG A 142 -16.17 1.13 5.14
N ASP A 143 -16.09 2.05 4.18
CA ASP A 143 -17.26 2.46 3.39
C ASP A 143 -17.72 1.36 2.44
N LEU A 144 -16.80 0.59 1.86
CA LEU A 144 -17.10 -0.58 1.06
C LEU A 144 -17.84 -1.64 1.88
N LEU A 145 -17.34 -1.96 3.07
CA LEU A 145 -17.96 -2.94 3.97
C LEU A 145 -19.35 -2.47 4.43
N ALA A 146 -19.47 -1.22 4.87
CA ALA A 146 -20.73 -0.64 5.34
C ALA A 146 -21.80 -0.59 4.24
N THR A 147 -21.40 -0.33 2.99
CA THR A 147 -22.33 -0.32 1.84
C THR A 147 -22.80 -1.73 1.51
N HIS A 148 -21.89 -2.70 1.37
CA HIS A 148 -22.27 -4.09 1.04
C HIS A 148 -23.07 -4.77 2.15
N ARG A 149 -22.82 -4.43 3.42
CA ARG A 149 -23.64 -4.91 4.54
C ARG A 149 -25.06 -4.35 4.48
N ARG A 150 -25.23 -3.04 4.27
CA ARG A 150 -26.56 -2.40 4.17
C ARG A 150 -27.38 -2.95 3.00
N GLU A 151 -26.72 -3.31 1.90
CA GLU A 151 -27.36 -3.92 0.73
C GLU A 151 -27.54 -5.43 0.86
N SER A 152 -27.10 -6.06 1.95
CA SER A 152 -27.10 -7.53 2.12
C SER A 152 -26.40 -8.29 0.97
N LYS A 153 -25.41 -7.66 0.34
CA LYS A 153 -24.65 -8.21 -0.82
C LYS A 153 -23.32 -8.87 -0.43
N MET A 154 -23.13 -9.14 0.86
CA MET A 154 -21.89 -9.74 1.34
C MET A 154 -22.08 -11.22 1.65
N THR A 155 -21.23 -12.05 1.06
CA THR A 155 -21.20 -13.49 1.31
C THR A 155 -19.87 -13.87 1.94
N LYS A 156 -19.90 -14.75 2.95
CA LYS A 156 -18.69 -15.35 3.52
C LYS A 156 -18.39 -16.69 2.86
N GLY A 157 -17.13 -16.95 2.58
CA GLY A 157 -16.63 -18.23 2.08
C GLY A 157 -15.50 -18.75 2.98
N THR A 158 -15.22 -20.04 2.88
CA THR A 158 -14.10 -20.67 3.59
C THR A 158 -12.89 -20.78 2.67
N MET A 159 -11.71 -20.44 3.17
CA MET A 159 -10.44 -20.67 2.49
C MET A 159 -9.72 -21.86 3.12
N LEU A 160 -9.05 -22.66 2.29
CA LEU A 160 -8.21 -23.77 2.73
C LEU A 160 -6.76 -23.31 2.77
N PHE A 161 -6.12 -23.52 3.91
CA PHE A 161 -4.69 -23.27 4.12
C PHE A 161 -3.99 -24.60 4.34
N LEU A 162 -2.87 -24.82 3.65
CA LEU A 162 -2.03 -26.01 3.78
C LEU A 162 -0.75 -25.63 4.51
N ASP A 163 -0.36 -26.40 5.52
CA ASP A 163 0.95 -26.26 6.13
C ASP A 163 2.03 -26.78 5.16
N THR A 164 3.00 -25.92 4.87
CA THR A 164 4.12 -26.24 3.95
C THR A 164 5.46 -26.31 4.68
N ALA A 165 5.48 -26.04 6.00
CA ALA A 165 6.69 -26.20 6.78
C ALA A 165 7.01 -27.70 6.90
N ARG A 166 8.15 -28.13 6.35
CA ARG A 166 8.71 -29.44 6.70
C ARG A 166 9.09 -29.38 8.18
N LYS A 167 8.41 -30.17 9.03
CA LYS A 167 8.92 -30.51 10.36
C LYS A 167 10.33 -31.07 10.16
N ARG A 168 11.33 -30.34 10.66
CA ARG A 168 12.70 -30.84 10.80
C ARG A 168 12.77 -31.77 11.98
#